data_AF-A0A5J4XNM7-F1
#
_entry.id   AF-A0A5J4XNM7-F1
#
_cell.length_a   1.000
_cell.length_b   1.000
_cell.length_c   1.000
_cell.angle_alpha   90.00
_cell.angle_beta   90.00
_cell.angle_gamma   90.00
#
_symmetry.space_group_name_H-M   'P 1'
#
loop_
_entity.id
_entity.type
_entity.pdbx_description
1 polymer ?
#
loop_
_entity_poly.entity_id
_entity_poly.type
_entity_poly.pdbx_seq_one_letter_code
_entity_poly.pdbx_strand_id
1 'polypeptide(L)'
;MLAAAACKSLAPALLLLFLGYSGITSAVPGDVAAAAVGPAATGLCQEPVVLEPGVSSVHCISPAIRMTPGQVININLLYPNPFPADQTVAIINQTAQLIHVADKLPVTPNEVYTHHFVTVDTLMVPPPTGQGLMVRPAFSEQHRLLVPANMLESEISRTVNIHLINTLGVEDVASCIECRCPPELELKNGGGVLCCTDCPSTSLRGVIEYAMEYTTIYRYES
;
A
#
# COMPACT_ATOMS: atom_id res chain seq x y z
N MET A 1 40.51 19.03 -51.70
CA MET A 1 39.37 18.12 -51.56
C MET A 1 39.35 17.62 -50.12
N LEU A 2 38.60 18.28 -49.25
CA LEU A 2 38.41 17.91 -47.84
C LEU A 2 36.92 18.13 -47.56
N ALA A 3 36.21 17.04 -47.33
CA ALA A 3 34.78 17.03 -47.07
C ALA A 3 34.52 17.42 -45.60
N ALA A 4 33.74 18.48 -45.40
CA ALA A 4 33.24 18.89 -44.10
C ALA A 4 31.97 18.09 -43.78
N ALA A 5 32.01 17.28 -42.73
CA ALA A 5 30.85 16.58 -42.19
C ALA A 5 30.01 17.56 -41.34
N ALA A 6 28.79 17.86 -41.79
CA ALA A 6 27.81 18.61 -41.02
C ALA A 6 27.09 17.65 -40.07
N CYS A 7 27.38 17.77 -38.77
CA CYS A 7 26.66 17.09 -37.71
C CYS A 7 25.32 17.82 -37.47
N LYS A 8 24.21 17.24 -37.92
CA LYS A 8 22.87 17.73 -37.60
C LYS A 8 22.51 17.27 -36.19
N SER A 9 22.44 18.24 -35.28
CA SER A 9 21.80 18.15 -33.97
C SER A 9 20.33 17.76 -34.15
N LEU A 10 19.97 16.55 -33.73
CA LEU A 10 18.60 16.12 -33.46
C LEU A 10 18.41 16.20 -31.96
N ALA A 11 17.73 17.26 -31.51
CA ALA A 11 17.21 17.32 -30.15
C ALA A 11 16.17 16.19 -29.97
N PRO A 12 16.24 15.37 -28.91
CA PRO A 12 15.12 14.52 -28.57
C PRO A 12 14.02 15.42 -28.01
N ALA A 13 12.92 15.51 -28.76
CA ALA A 13 11.65 15.98 -28.24
C ALA A 13 11.24 15.01 -27.11
N LEU A 14 11.46 15.44 -25.87
CA LEU A 14 10.98 14.79 -24.67
C LEU A 14 9.45 14.96 -24.66
N LEU A 15 8.76 14.07 -25.36
CA LEU A 15 7.32 13.94 -25.31
C LEU A 15 6.97 13.36 -23.95
N LEU A 16 6.73 14.24 -22.98
CA LEU A 16 6.03 13.95 -21.73
C LEU A 16 4.63 13.44 -22.10
N LEU A 17 4.54 12.12 -22.31
CA LEU A 17 3.29 11.38 -22.23
C LEU A 17 2.87 11.42 -20.75
N PHE A 18 2.19 12.51 -20.39
CA PHE A 18 1.16 12.43 -19.36
C PHE A 18 0.14 11.40 -19.86
N LEU A 19 0.32 10.15 -19.45
CA LEU A 19 -0.78 9.20 -19.39
C LEU A 19 -1.74 9.76 -18.34
N GLY A 20 -2.63 10.65 -18.80
CA GLY A 20 -3.83 10.99 -18.09
C GLY A 20 -4.54 9.69 -17.81
N TYR A 21 -4.52 9.27 -16.55
CA TYR A 21 -5.36 8.24 -15.97
C TYR A 21 -6.81 8.73 -16.07
N SER A 22 -7.32 8.74 -17.29
CA SER A 22 -8.71 8.96 -17.60
C SER A 22 -9.38 7.67 -17.17
N GLY A 23 -10.19 7.73 -16.11
CA GLY A 23 -10.90 6.58 -15.58
C GLY A 23 -11.64 5.84 -16.70
N ILE A 24 -11.09 4.70 -17.10
CA ILE A 24 -11.82 3.70 -17.88
C ILE A 24 -12.70 2.98 -16.88
N THR A 25 -13.90 3.50 -16.68
CA THR A 25 -15.01 2.75 -16.08
C THR A 25 -15.53 1.79 -17.15
N SER A 26 -14.79 0.70 -17.38
CA SER A 26 -15.33 -0.43 -18.13
C SER A 26 -16.33 -1.12 -17.20
N ALA A 27 -17.60 -0.77 -17.33
CA ALA A 27 -18.70 -1.40 -16.64
C ALA A 27 -18.84 -2.85 -17.13
N VAL A 28 -18.13 -3.76 -16.47
CA VAL A 28 -18.53 -5.17 -16.43
C VAL A 28 -19.76 -5.23 -15.53
N PRO A 29 -20.89 -5.81 -15.97
CA PRO A 29 -22.07 -5.99 -15.13
C PRO A 29 -21.82 -7.15 -14.16
N GLY A 30 -20.99 -6.88 -13.16
CA GLY A 30 -20.95 -7.58 -11.90
C GLY A 30 -20.99 -6.51 -10.83
N ASP A 31 -21.85 -6.66 -9.83
CA ASP A 31 -21.97 -5.75 -8.70
C ASP A 31 -20.65 -5.73 -7.88
N VAL A 32 -19.60 -5.10 -8.41
CA VAL A 32 -18.46 -4.67 -7.61
C VAL A 32 -19.00 -3.52 -6.79
N ALA A 33 -19.48 -3.86 -5.59
CA ALA A 33 -19.92 -2.90 -4.60
C ALA A 33 -18.80 -1.86 -4.46
N ALA A 34 -19.04 -0.66 -4.99
CA ALA A 34 -18.17 0.48 -4.74
C ALA A 34 -18.11 0.62 -3.22
N ALA A 35 -16.96 0.24 -2.64
CA ALA A 35 -16.77 0.30 -1.21
C ALA A 35 -17.11 1.71 -0.76
N ALA A 36 -18.13 1.83 0.08
CA ALA A 36 -18.59 3.11 0.57
C ALA A 36 -17.41 3.80 1.26
N VAL A 37 -16.91 4.88 0.63
CA VAL A 37 -15.93 5.77 1.22
C VAL A 37 -16.67 6.58 2.29
N GLY A 38 -16.83 6.00 3.47
CA GLY A 38 -17.27 6.74 4.66
C GLY A 38 -16.23 7.80 5.06
N PRO A 39 -16.57 8.76 5.94
CA PRO A 39 -15.58 9.68 6.50
C PRO A 39 -14.43 8.85 7.06
N ALA A 40 -13.20 9.14 6.61
CA ALA A 40 -12.03 8.37 6.97
C ALA A 40 -11.92 8.35 8.49
N ALA A 41 -12.22 7.20 9.11
CA ALA A 41 -11.90 7.00 10.51
C ALA A 41 -10.40 7.27 10.65
N THR A 42 -10.03 8.20 11.52
CA THR A 42 -8.62 8.50 11.77
C THR A 42 -8.04 7.39 12.61
N GLY A 43 -6.94 6.79 12.17
CA GLY A 43 -6.19 5.83 12.98
C GLY A 43 -5.76 6.42 14.32
N LEU A 44 -5.41 5.56 15.27
CA LEU A 44 -4.91 5.95 16.59
C LEU A 44 -3.38 5.95 16.57
N CYS A 45 -2.76 7.09 16.81
CA CYS A 45 -1.31 7.18 17.00
C CYS A 45 -0.98 7.51 18.45
N GLN A 46 0.10 6.92 18.94
CA GLN A 46 0.71 7.30 20.21
C GLN A 46 1.57 8.56 20.03
N GLU A 47 1.84 9.25 21.13
CA GLU A 47 2.79 10.37 21.14
C GLU A 47 4.20 9.90 20.71
N PRO A 48 4.96 10.74 19.97
CA PRO A 48 6.31 10.41 19.57
C PRO A 48 7.23 10.12 20.77
N VAL A 49 7.97 9.01 20.69
CA VAL A 49 8.98 8.62 21.66
C VAL A 49 10.36 9.00 21.13
N VAL A 50 11.09 9.83 21.85
CA VAL A 50 12.48 10.19 21.50
C VAL A 50 13.40 9.00 21.77
N LEU A 51 14.09 8.53 20.72
CA LEU A 51 15.04 7.41 20.83
C LEU A 51 16.47 7.91 21.10
N GLU A 52 16.86 8.97 20.39
CA GLU A 52 18.15 9.66 20.51
C GLU A 52 17.98 11.13 20.08
N PRO A 53 18.94 12.03 20.34
CA PRO A 53 18.82 13.43 19.92
C PRO A 53 18.51 13.58 18.43
N GLY A 54 17.37 14.19 18.12
CA GLY A 54 16.92 14.38 16.74
C GLY A 54 16.31 13.13 16.09
N VAL A 55 16.03 12.05 16.82
CA VAL A 55 15.33 10.85 16.30
C VAL A 55 14.16 10.47 17.18
N SER A 56 13.01 10.25 16.55
CA SER A 56 11.77 9.87 17.21
C SER A 56 11.13 8.65 16.55
N SER A 57 10.37 7.90 17.34
CA SER A 57 9.54 6.78 16.91
C SER A 57 8.08 7.07 17.21
N VAL A 58 7.19 6.77 16.28
CA VAL A 58 5.74 6.87 16.47
C VAL A 58 5.10 5.53 16.09
N HIS A 59 4.19 5.09 16.94
CA HIS A 59 3.42 3.87 16.76
C HIS A 59 1.94 4.21 16.51
N CYS A 60 1.36 3.61 15.48
CA CYS A 60 0.00 3.88 15.06
C CYS A 60 -0.76 2.59 14.70
N ILE A 61 -2.08 2.65 14.83
CA ILE A 61 -3.01 1.58 14.44
C ILE A 61 -4.10 2.18 13.55
N SER A 62 -4.32 1.60 12.37
CA SER A 62 -5.38 2.01 11.45
C SER A 62 -6.77 1.76 12.03
N PRO A 63 -7.83 2.32 11.42
CA PRO A 63 -9.19 1.85 11.66
C PRO A 63 -9.34 0.35 11.41
N ALA A 64 -10.39 -0.22 11.99
CA ALA A 64 -10.74 -1.62 11.78
C ALA A 64 -11.16 -1.88 10.33
N ILE A 65 -10.59 -2.93 9.75
CA ILE A 65 -10.87 -3.49 8.44
C ILE A 65 -11.70 -4.74 8.68
N ARG A 66 -12.96 -4.71 8.27
CA ARG A 66 -13.90 -5.80 8.51
C ARG A 66 -13.91 -6.70 7.28
N MET A 67 -13.56 -7.97 7.46
CA MET A 67 -13.56 -8.94 6.36
C MET A 67 -14.27 -10.25 6.73
N THR A 68 -14.90 -10.88 5.76
CA THR A 68 -15.35 -12.27 5.85
C THR A 68 -14.32 -13.21 5.21
N PRO A 69 -14.30 -14.51 5.58
CA PRO A 69 -13.48 -15.50 4.90
C PRO A 69 -13.73 -15.52 3.38
N GLY A 70 -12.68 -15.60 2.58
CA GLY A 70 -12.74 -15.52 1.11
C GLY A 70 -12.87 -14.11 0.54
N GLN A 71 -13.14 -13.09 1.37
CA GLN A 71 -13.39 -11.75 0.87
C GLN A 71 -12.12 -11.10 0.29
N VAL A 72 -12.30 -10.41 -0.83
CA VAL A 72 -11.30 -9.58 -1.49
C VAL A 72 -11.73 -8.12 -1.39
N ILE A 73 -10.85 -7.26 -0.88
CA ILE A 73 -11.13 -5.84 -0.75
C ILE A 73 -10.00 -4.97 -1.30
N ASN A 74 -10.38 -3.82 -1.83
CA ASN A 74 -9.49 -2.69 -2.10
C ASN A 74 -9.84 -1.59 -1.12
N ILE A 75 -8.92 -1.24 -0.22
CA ILE A 75 -9.16 -0.23 0.80
C ILE A 75 -8.14 0.90 0.68
N ASN A 76 -8.64 2.12 0.71
CA ASN A 76 -7.82 3.31 0.91
C ASN A 76 -7.80 3.62 2.40
N LEU A 77 -6.64 3.43 3.02
CA LEU A 77 -6.42 3.76 4.41
C LEU A 77 -5.70 5.09 4.49
N LEU A 78 -6.28 6.02 5.24
CA LEU A 78 -5.56 7.21 5.66
C LEU A 78 -4.57 6.77 6.74
N TYR A 79 -3.28 6.84 6.43
CA TYR A 79 -2.22 6.74 7.42
C TYR A 79 -2.14 8.10 8.12
N PRO A 80 -2.54 8.23 9.39
CA PRO A 80 -2.24 9.44 10.13
C PRO A 80 -0.73 9.73 10.05
N ASN A 81 -0.43 10.99 9.73
CA ASN A 81 0.93 11.49 9.59
C ASN A 81 1.62 11.38 10.95
N PRO A 82 2.66 10.52 11.10
CA PRO A 82 3.39 10.43 12.35
C PRO A 82 4.42 11.55 12.52
N PHE A 83 4.54 12.47 11.55
CA PHE A 83 5.60 13.47 11.51
C PHE A 83 5.10 14.87 11.90
N PRO A 84 5.97 15.72 12.48
CA PRO A 84 5.67 17.12 12.68
C PRO A 84 5.42 17.81 11.33
N ALA A 85 4.29 18.53 11.23
CA ALA A 85 3.88 19.18 10.00
C ALA A 85 4.71 20.44 9.67
N ASP A 86 5.50 20.94 10.61
CA ASP A 86 6.29 22.16 10.50
C ASP A 86 7.76 21.92 10.15
N GLN A 87 8.20 20.66 10.03
CA GLN A 87 9.61 20.31 9.92
C GLN A 87 9.85 19.26 8.84
N THR A 88 11.03 19.35 8.20
CA THR A 88 11.48 18.29 7.29
C THR A 88 12.05 17.15 8.10
N VAL A 89 11.63 15.93 7.77
CA VAL A 89 12.13 14.71 8.41
C VAL A 89 12.66 13.73 7.38
N ALA A 90 13.63 12.92 7.81
CA ALA A 90 14.07 11.74 7.09
C ALA A 90 13.47 10.48 7.75
N ILE A 91 12.81 9.63 6.97
CA ILE A 91 12.34 8.33 7.47
C ILE A 91 13.53 7.37 7.55
N ILE A 92 13.88 6.96 8.78
CA ILE A 92 14.96 6.00 9.03
C ILE A 92 14.46 4.57 8.85
N ASN A 93 13.31 4.26 9.43
CA ASN A 93 12.71 2.93 9.38
C ASN A 93 11.19 3.04 9.44
N GLN A 94 10.50 2.13 8.75
CA GLN A 94 9.06 2.00 8.86
C GLN A 94 8.70 0.52 8.79
N THR A 95 7.95 0.06 9.79
CA THR A 95 7.38 -1.28 9.84
C THR A 95 5.87 -1.20 9.79
N ALA A 96 5.23 -2.13 9.10
CA ALA A 96 3.78 -2.27 9.11
C ALA A 96 3.38 -3.74 9.07
N GLN A 97 2.33 -4.11 9.80
CA GLN A 97 1.78 -5.45 9.83
C GLN A 97 0.26 -5.41 10.05
N LEU A 98 -0.44 -6.43 9.57
CA LEU A 98 -1.82 -6.66 9.94
C LEU A 98 -1.87 -7.33 11.32
N ILE A 99 -2.79 -6.86 12.15
CA ILE A 99 -3.09 -7.42 13.46
C ILE A 99 -4.59 -7.71 13.57
N HIS A 100 -4.97 -8.66 14.41
CA HIS A 100 -6.34 -8.83 14.83
C HIS A 100 -6.73 -7.70 15.80
N VAL A 101 -7.91 -7.09 15.62
CA VAL A 101 -8.34 -5.99 16.49
C VAL A 101 -8.59 -6.46 17.91
N ALA A 102 -9.11 -7.68 18.09
CA ALA A 102 -9.58 -8.21 19.37
C ALA A 102 -8.43 -8.51 20.36
N ASP A 103 -7.38 -9.17 19.90
CA ASP A 103 -6.26 -9.64 20.75
C ASP A 103 -4.92 -8.96 20.43
N LYS A 104 -4.87 -8.10 19.41
CA LYS A 104 -3.68 -7.39 18.94
C LYS A 104 -2.55 -8.32 18.48
N LEU A 105 -2.87 -9.55 18.08
CA LEU A 105 -1.86 -10.47 17.57
C LEU A 105 -1.64 -10.27 16.06
N PRO A 106 -0.39 -10.45 15.57
CA PRO A 106 -0.10 -10.41 14.14
C PRO A 106 -0.91 -11.44 13.34
N VAL A 107 -1.41 -11.02 12.19
CA VAL A 107 -2.13 -11.87 11.24
C VAL A 107 -1.13 -12.61 10.37
N THR A 108 -1.28 -13.93 10.25
CA THR A 108 -0.41 -14.73 9.39
C THR A 108 -0.81 -14.58 7.91
N PRO A 109 0.13 -14.70 6.96
CA PRO A 109 -0.19 -14.71 5.52
C PRO A 109 -1.13 -15.82 5.05
N ASN A 110 -1.27 -16.89 5.86
CA ASN A 110 -2.22 -17.97 5.59
C ASN A 110 -3.67 -17.59 5.91
N GLU A 111 -3.87 -16.48 6.63
CA GLU A 111 -5.19 -15.95 6.99
C GLU A 111 -5.56 -14.72 6.17
N VAL A 112 -4.70 -13.70 6.09
CA VAL A 112 -4.89 -12.56 5.20
C VAL A 112 -3.64 -12.34 4.37
N TYR A 113 -3.82 -12.33 3.06
CA TYR A 113 -2.79 -12.07 2.08
C TYR A 113 -2.90 -10.63 1.56
N THR A 114 -1.82 -9.86 1.71
CA THR A 114 -1.69 -8.54 1.09
C THR A 114 -1.16 -8.72 -0.33
N HIS A 115 -2.04 -8.56 -1.30
CA HIS A 115 -1.72 -8.81 -2.71
C HIS A 115 -1.01 -7.61 -3.35
N HIS A 116 -1.48 -6.39 -3.10
CA HIS A 116 -0.77 -5.16 -3.47
C HIS A 116 -0.83 -4.15 -2.33
N PHE A 117 0.23 -3.36 -2.24
CA PHE A 117 0.33 -2.22 -1.34
C PHE A 117 0.86 -1.04 -2.16
N VAL A 118 -0.02 -0.08 -2.46
CA VAL A 118 0.28 1.08 -3.30
C VAL A 118 0.21 2.35 -2.46
N THR A 119 1.21 3.18 -2.63
CA THR A 119 1.43 4.41 -1.85
C THR A 119 1.92 5.46 -2.84
N VAL A 120 1.48 6.70 -2.65
CA VAL A 120 1.77 7.86 -3.49
C VAL A 120 3.20 8.39 -3.34
N ASP A 121 4.19 7.56 -3.71
CA ASP A 121 5.54 7.96 -4.14
C ASP A 121 6.70 7.89 -3.14
N THR A 122 6.53 7.48 -1.87
CA THR A 122 7.68 7.51 -0.95
C THR A 122 7.84 6.30 -0.03
N LEU A 123 6.81 5.48 0.16
CA LEU A 123 6.88 4.25 0.93
C LEU A 123 7.17 3.05 0.01
N MET A 124 8.46 2.75 -0.22
CA MET A 124 8.84 1.48 -0.85
C MET A 124 8.64 0.36 0.17
N VAL A 125 7.66 -0.50 -0.09
CA VAL A 125 7.45 -1.74 0.66
C VAL A 125 8.32 -2.83 0.04
N PRO A 126 9.26 -3.44 0.78
CA PRO A 126 9.95 -4.62 0.29
C PRO A 126 9.00 -5.80 0.23
N PRO A 127 9.29 -6.81 -0.61
CA PRO A 127 8.46 -8.00 -0.73
C PRO A 127 8.25 -8.62 0.67
N PRO A 128 7.03 -9.10 0.97
CA PRO A 128 6.72 -9.67 2.27
C PRO A 128 7.73 -10.78 2.58
N THR A 129 8.36 -10.73 3.75
CA THR A 129 9.35 -11.72 4.23
C THR A 129 8.71 -13.07 4.59
N GLY A 130 7.55 -13.40 4.01
CA GLY A 130 6.76 -14.58 4.34
C GLY A 130 6.04 -14.51 5.69
N GLN A 131 6.14 -13.40 6.44
CA GLN A 131 5.51 -13.23 7.75
C GLN A 131 4.42 -12.14 7.78
N GLY A 132 4.06 -11.55 6.64
CA GLY A 132 3.08 -10.44 6.61
C GLY A 132 3.61 -9.13 7.21
N LEU A 133 4.87 -9.12 7.65
CA LEU A 133 5.57 -7.94 8.13
C LEU A 133 6.22 -7.21 6.94
N MET A 134 5.81 -5.97 6.74
CA MET A 134 6.45 -5.04 5.82
C MET A 134 7.57 -4.33 6.59
N VAL A 135 8.81 -4.80 6.45
CA VAL A 135 9.99 -4.14 7.04
C VAL A 135 10.73 -3.41 5.96
N ARG A 136 10.63 -2.08 5.87
CA ARG A 136 11.53 -1.34 4.98
C ARG A 136 12.96 -1.43 5.56
N PRO A 137 13.95 -1.99 4.84
CA PRO A 137 15.32 -1.90 5.29
C PRO A 137 15.68 -0.41 5.43
N ALA A 138 16.42 -0.08 6.49
CA ALA A 138 16.93 1.27 6.65
C ALA A 138 17.64 1.66 5.35
N PHE A 139 17.34 2.85 4.84
CA PHE A 139 18.09 3.34 3.70
C PHE A 139 19.58 3.40 4.05
N SER A 140 20.46 3.12 3.08
CA SER A 140 21.88 3.38 3.29
C SER A 140 22.06 4.87 3.62
N GLU A 141 23.06 5.22 4.43
CA GLU A 141 23.23 6.61 4.92
C GLU A 141 23.21 7.69 3.82
N GLN A 142 23.53 7.29 2.58
CA GLN A 142 23.57 8.13 1.38
C GLN A 142 22.21 8.38 0.72
N HIS A 143 21.18 7.60 1.06
CA HIS A 143 19.83 7.76 0.55
C HIS A 143 18.91 8.09 1.72
N ARG A 144 18.33 9.29 1.72
CA ARG A 144 17.29 9.65 2.69
C ARG A 144 16.05 10.01 1.90
N LEU A 145 14.92 9.49 2.35
CA LEU A 145 13.65 10.02 1.92
C LEU A 145 13.35 11.25 2.76
N LEU A 146 13.55 12.43 2.15
CA LEU A 146 13.10 13.69 2.71
C LEU A 146 11.62 13.86 2.38
N VAL A 147 10.81 14.08 3.41
CA VAL A 147 9.39 14.37 3.22
C VAL A 147 9.17 15.85 3.53
N PRO A 148 8.92 16.70 2.51
CA PRO A 148 8.61 18.11 2.73
C PRO A 148 7.35 18.27 3.58
N ALA A 149 7.38 19.21 4.52
CA ALA A 149 6.25 19.57 5.38
C ALA A 149 4.94 19.78 4.59
N ASN A 150 5.00 20.51 3.47
CA ASN A 150 3.82 20.80 2.64
C ASN A 150 3.26 19.56 1.91
N MET A 151 4.07 18.54 1.64
CA MET A 151 3.59 17.28 1.09
C MET A 151 2.76 16.51 2.11
N LEU A 152 2.95 16.76 3.42
CA LEU A 152 2.20 16.10 4.49
C LEU A 152 0.85 16.76 4.80
N GLU A 153 0.58 17.94 4.25
CA GLU A 153 -0.68 18.67 4.47
C GLU A 153 -1.87 17.96 3.80
N SER A 154 -1.65 17.39 2.61
CA SER A 154 -2.68 16.68 1.85
C SER A 154 -3.05 15.35 2.51
N GLU A 155 -4.33 15.03 2.63
CA GLU A 155 -4.77 13.67 3.04
C GLU A 155 -4.45 12.63 1.97
N ILE A 156 -4.38 13.04 0.69
CA ILE A 156 -4.12 12.14 -0.43
C ILE A 156 -2.68 11.62 -0.36
N SER A 157 -1.71 12.46 -0.01
CA SER A 157 -0.30 12.04 0.18
C SER A 157 -0.11 11.05 1.33
N ARG A 158 -1.11 10.98 2.21
CA ARG A 158 -1.18 10.11 3.40
C ARG A 158 -2.06 8.90 3.17
N THR A 159 -2.63 8.75 1.98
CA THR A 159 -3.48 7.62 1.64
C THR A 159 -2.65 6.49 1.08
N VAL A 160 -2.86 5.31 1.66
CA VAL A 160 -2.31 4.05 1.17
C VAL A 160 -3.46 3.22 0.64
N ASN A 161 -3.30 2.71 -0.57
CA ASN A 161 -4.21 1.73 -1.13
C ASN A 161 -3.67 0.32 -0.84
N ILE A 162 -4.49 -0.50 -0.21
CA ILE A 162 -4.14 -1.89 0.10
C ILE A 162 -5.17 -2.81 -0.54
N HIS A 163 -4.66 -3.82 -1.24
CA HIS A 163 -5.45 -4.91 -1.77
C HIS A 163 -5.27 -6.14 -0.87
N LEU A 164 -6.33 -6.53 -0.16
CA LEU A 164 -6.32 -7.60 0.83
C LEU A 164 -7.23 -8.76 0.40
N ILE A 165 -6.79 -9.97 0.68
CA ILE A 165 -7.50 -11.21 0.41
C ILE A 165 -7.55 -12.04 1.69
N ASN A 166 -8.74 -12.33 2.21
CA ASN A 166 -8.89 -13.24 3.35
C ASN A 166 -8.91 -14.68 2.83
N THR A 167 -7.88 -15.46 3.14
CA THR A 167 -7.66 -16.82 2.61
C THR A 167 -8.23 -17.92 3.50
N LEU A 168 -8.89 -17.58 4.62
CA LEU A 168 -9.46 -18.59 5.52
C LEU A 168 -10.51 -19.42 4.79
N GLY A 169 -10.33 -20.75 4.81
CA GLY A 169 -11.27 -21.71 4.22
C GLY A 169 -11.35 -21.68 2.69
N VAL A 170 -10.49 -20.92 2.00
CA VAL A 170 -10.40 -20.93 0.54
C VAL A 170 -9.74 -22.22 0.08
N GLU A 171 -10.40 -22.96 -0.81
CA GLU A 171 -9.92 -24.28 -1.26
C GLU A 171 -8.73 -24.16 -2.22
N ASP A 172 -8.81 -23.23 -3.18
CA ASP A 172 -7.75 -22.93 -4.14
C ASP A 172 -7.11 -21.56 -3.84
N VAL A 173 -6.30 -21.54 -2.77
CA VAL A 173 -5.61 -20.32 -2.33
C VAL A 173 -4.72 -19.75 -3.44
N ALA A 174 -4.04 -20.61 -4.21
CA ALA A 174 -3.11 -20.17 -5.25
C ALA A 174 -3.84 -19.37 -6.34
N SER A 175 -4.94 -19.90 -6.90
CA SER A 175 -5.71 -19.18 -7.91
C SER A 175 -6.32 -17.88 -7.36
N CYS A 176 -6.74 -17.90 -6.09
CA CYS A 176 -7.30 -16.73 -5.41
C CYS A 176 -6.24 -15.61 -5.25
N ILE A 177 -5.07 -15.93 -4.68
CA ILE A 177 -4.02 -14.93 -4.46
C ILE A 177 -3.33 -14.49 -5.74
N GLU A 178 -3.40 -15.24 -6.83
CA GLU A 178 -2.91 -14.80 -8.15
C GLU A 178 -3.97 -13.99 -8.92
N CYS A 179 -5.18 -13.86 -8.38
CA CYS A 179 -6.33 -13.26 -9.05
C CYS A 179 -6.49 -13.76 -10.48
N ARG A 180 -6.50 -15.08 -10.62
CA ARG A 180 -6.52 -15.74 -11.91
C ARG A 180 -7.79 -15.36 -12.66
N CYS A 181 -7.64 -14.80 -13.86
CA CYS A 181 -8.79 -14.44 -14.68
C CYS A 181 -9.46 -15.72 -15.21
N PRO A 182 -10.80 -15.71 -15.37
CA PRO A 182 -11.47 -16.78 -16.08
C PRO A 182 -11.02 -16.80 -17.55
N PRO A 183 -11.11 -17.94 -18.26
CA PRO A 183 -10.60 -18.10 -19.62
C PRO A 183 -11.15 -17.07 -20.62
N GLU A 184 -12.35 -16.54 -20.39
CA GLU A 184 -12.98 -15.53 -21.23
C GLU A 184 -12.34 -14.14 -21.09
N LEU A 185 -11.67 -13.89 -19.96
CA LEU A 185 -10.97 -12.65 -19.63
C LEU A 185 -9.45 -12.86 -19.57
N GLU A 186 -8.93 -13.97 -20.11
CA GLU A 186 -7.52 -14.30 -20.09
C GLU A 186 -6.73 -13.24 -20.89
N LEU A 187 -6.35 -12.18 -20.20
CA LEU A 187 -5.31 -11.27 -20.65
C LEU A 187 -4.06 -12.12 -20.86
N LYS A 188 -3.20 -11.74 -21.82
CA LYS A 188 -1.96 -12.47 -22.17
C LYS A 188 -1.04 -12.85 -20.99
N ASN A 189 -1.29 -12.34 -19.78
CA ASN A 189 -0.51 -12.53 -18.58
C ASN A 189 -1.23 -13.33 -17.45
N GLY A 190 -2.41 -13.91 -17.68
CA GLY A 190 -3.01 -14.92 -16.78
C GLY A 190 -3.68 -14.46 -15.48
N GLY A 191 -3.55 -13.19 -15.08
CA GLY A 191 -4.19 -12.64 -13.88
C GLY A 191 -4.08 -11.11 -13.78
N GLY A 192 -4.72 -10.53 -12.76
CA GLY A 192 -4.57 -9.11 -12.43
C GLY A 192 -5.64 -8.57 -11.48
N VAL A 193 -5.43 -7.35 -10.96
CA VAL A 193 -6.33 -6.71 -9.98
C VAL A 193 -7.78 -6.59 -10.47
N LEU A 194 -7.97 -6.49 -11.80
CA LEU A 194 -9.28 -6.43 -12.45
C LEU A 194 -10.05 -7.75 -12.42
N CYS A 195 -9.36 -8.86 -12.15
CA CYS A 195 -9.93 -10.20 -12.04
C CYS A 195 -10.07 -10.66 -10.58
N CYS A 196 -9.60 -9.87 -9.61
CA CYS A 196 -9.73 -10.22 -8.21
C CYS A 196 -11.19 -10.06 -7.75
N THR A 197 -11.81 -11.17 -7.37
CA THR A 197 -13.16 -11.22 -6.80
C THR A 197 -13.14 -12.07 -5.54
N ASP A 198 -14.20 -11.97 -4.73
CA ASP A 198 -14.35 -12.84 -3.56
C ASP A 198 -14.16 -14.32 -3.93
N CYS A 199 -13.33 -14.99 -3.14
CA CYS A 199 -12.95 -16.38 -3.34
C CYS A 199 -13.93 -17.31 -2.62
N PRO A 200 -14.34 -18.43 -3.23
CA PRO A 200 -15.14 -19.44 -2.54
C PRO A 200 -14.43 -19.90 -1.26
N SER A 201 -15.12 -19.79 -0.12
CA SER A 201 -14.61 -20.21 1.18
C SER A 201 -15.61 -21.15 1.86
N THR A 202 -15.06 -22.20 2.48
CA THR A 202 -15.80 -23.16 3.32
C THR A 202 -15.83 -22.75 4.79
N SER A 203 -15.13 -21.67 5.17
CA SER A 203 -15.05 -21.21 6.54
C SER A 203 -16.39 -20.64 7.00
N LEU A 204 -16.87 -21.13 8.15
CA LEU A 204 -18.08 -20.62 8.81
C LEU A 204 -17.81 -19.45 9.76
N ARG A 205 -16.57 -18.94 9.79
CA ARG A 205 -16.25 -17.78 10.62
C ARG A 205 -17.04 -16.56 10.13
N GLY A 206 -17.55 -15.78 11.08
CA GLY A 206 -18.20 -14.52 10.79
C GLY A 206 -17.22 -13.44 10.34
N VAL A 207 -17.66 -12.18 10.45
CA VAL A 207 -16.80 -11.02 10.20
C VAL A 207 -15.64 -11.00 11.19
N ILE A 208 -14.42 -10.91 10.69
CA ILE A 208 -13.19 -10.72 11.45
C ILE A 208 -12.73 -9.28 11.27
N GLU A 209 -12.29 -8.66 12.36
CA GLU A 209 -11.79 -7.29 12.33
C GLU A 209 -10.27 -7.30 12.43
N TYR A 210 -9.64 -6.78 11.38
CA TYR A 210 -8.21 -6.56 11.30
C TYR A 210 -7.90 -5.09 11.46
N ALA A 211 -6.67 -4.75 11.81
CA ALA A 211 -6.16 -3.40 11.70
C ALA A 211 -4.72 -3.49 11.23
N MET A 212 -4.21 -2.41 10.69
CA MET A 212 -2.80 -2.31 10.37
C MET A 212 -2.10 -1.55 11.48
N GLU A 213 -1.15 -2.22 12.09
CA GLU A 213 -0.24 -1.65 13.06
C GLU A 213 1.03 -1.25 12.34
N TYR A 214 1.53 -0.04 12.62
CA TYR A 214 2.77 0.42 12.02
C TYR A 214 3.58 1.31 12.97
N THR A 215 4.89 1.21 12.83
CA THR A 215 5.86 2.01 13.58
C THR A 215 6.74 2.75 12.59
N THR A 216 6.94 4.04 12.82
CA THR A 216 7.77 4.89 11.98
C THR A 216 8.84 5.54 12.82
N ILE A 217 10.10 5.34 12.44
CA ILE A 217 11.26 6.01 13.04
C ILE A 217 11.75 7.07 12.06
N TYR A 218 11.87 8.30 12.53
CA TYR A 218 12.28 9.43 11.71
C TYR A 218 13.32 10.30 12.43
N ARG A 219 14.10 11.02 11.63
CA ARG A 219 15.13 11.98 12.07
C ARG A 219 14.75 13.38 11.64
N TYR A 220 14.91 14.35 12.53
CA TYR A 220 14.78 15.77 12.22
C TYR A 220 15.99 16.23 11.40
N GLU A 221 15.73 16.93 10.30
CA GLU A 221 16.79 17.60 9.53
C GLU A 221 16.90 19.05 10.03
N SER A 222 18.10 19.43 10.47
CA SER A 222 18.45 20.76 10.99
C SER A 222 18.90 21.71 9.89
#